data_AF-K6ZJT4-F1
#
_entry.id   AF-K6ZJT4-F1
#
_cell.length_a   1.000
_cell.length_b   1.000
_cell.length_c   1.000
_cell.angle_alpha   90.00
_cell.angle_beta   90.00
_cell.angle_gamma   90.00
#
_symmetry.space_group_name_H-M   'P 1'
#
loop_
_entity.id
_entity.type
_entity.pdbx_description
1 polymer ?
#
loop_
_entity_poly.entity_id
_entity_poly.type
_entity_poly.pdbx_seq_one_letter_code
_entity_poly.pdbx_strand_id
1 'polypeptide(L)'
;MTISCKQSLIALVLTLTFSFTASAGSQANKVAMHEPEQIVHFAKNVEKYAASQGARAFIIARVGRPQKDLPKGIRFTHTAVALYSDITLDDGEMVKGYAIYNLYQKSGELDKSQLVTDYPVDFFWGANQLNAGVIIPTPDMQTRLIDIITTGKNAQLHNENYSVIANPMNSQLQNCTEHTLDMLNAAIYQTTDIDQLKANTQTYFTPQRVHTSRFKLMFGAMLQDDVTTKDHTGKVATTTFRSIAQYLAKYDLASQSVILGRDGQVVEVLFGSKFVTSAANSSI
;
A
#
# COMPACT_ATOMS: atom_id res chain seq x y z
N MET A 1 -19.03 -55.93 48.80
CA MET A 1 -20.37 -55.89 48.17
C MET A 1 -20.63 -54.46 47.70
N THR A 2 -21.11 -54.31 46.45
CA THR A 2 -21.73 -53.12 45.77
C THR A 2 -20.85 -51.86 45.60
N ILE A 3 -20.27 -51.50 44.44
CA ILE A 3 -20.80 -51.04 43.11
C ILE A 3 -21.68 -49.76 43.23
N SER A 4 -21.11 -48.57 43.00
CA SER A 4 -21.23 -47.67 41.81
C SER A 4 -22.41 -46.68 41.86
N CYS A 5 -22.16 -45.38 41.59
CA CYS A 5 -22.58 -44.71 40.34
C CYS A 5 -22.33 -43.18 40.37
N LYS A 6 -22.00 -42.67 39.19
CA LYS A 6 -21.62 -41.32 38.74
C LYS A 6 -22.62 -40.20 39.04
N GLN A 7 -22.11 -38.99 39.33
CA GLN A 7 -22.63 -37.68 38.85
C GLN A 7 -21.45 -36.69 38.77
N SER A 8 -20.70 -36.61 37.66
CA SER A 8 -20.83 -35.59 36.61
C SER A 8 -21.30 -34.21 37.10
N LEU A 9 -20.35 -33.29 37.35
CA LEU A 9 -20.62 -31.85 37.20
C LEU A 9 -19.77 -31.33 36.04
N ILE A 10 -20.46 -30.86 35.02
CA ILE A 10 -19.94 -30.34 33.76
C ILE A 10 -19.34 -28.96 34.02
N ALA A 11 -18.03 -28.82 33.80
CA ALA A 11 -17.39 -27.53 33.67
C ALA A 11 -17.72 -26.95 32.29
N LEU A 12 -18.67 -26.03 32.21
CA LEU A 12 -18.92 -25.24 31.00
C LEU A 12 -17.88 -24.12 30.94
N VAL A 13 -16.68 -24.43 30.43
CA VAL A 13 -15.73 -23.41 30.02
C VAL A 13 -16.24 -22.82 28.72
N LEU A 14 -16.91 -21.66 28.81
CA LEU A 14 -17.26 -20.82 27.68
C LEU A 14 -15.96 -20.26 27.10
N THR A 15 -15.34 -21.01 26.19
CA THR A 15 -14.22 -20.51 25.39
C THR A 15 -14.79 -19.48 24.44
N LEU A 16 -14.63 -18.19 24.79
CA LEU A 16 -14.71 -17.12 23.80
C LEU A 16 -13.60 -17.36 22.78
N THR A 17 -13.94 -18.05 21.70
CA THR A 17 -13.14 -18.04 20.48
C THR A 17 -13.26 -16.64 19.90
N PHE A 18 -12.38 -15.74 20.32
CA PHE A 18 -12.06 -14.57 19.51
C PHE A 18 -11.48 -15.09 18.20
N SER A 19 -12.33 -15.18 17.18
CA SER A 19 -11.88 -15.27 15.79
C SER A 19 -11.15 -13.97 15.50
N PHE A 20 -9.83 -13.97 15.69
CA PHE A 20 -8.98 -12.97 15.06
C PHE A 20 -9.14 -13.17 13.56
N THR A 21 -10.02 -12.40 12.93
CA THR A 21 -9.96 -12.17 11.49
C THR A 21 -8.67 -11.40 11.25
N ALA A 22 -7.57 -12.12 11.12
CA ALA A 22 -6.31 -11.55 10.67
C ALA A 22 -6.53 -11.11 9.23
N SER A 23 -7.03 -9.88 9.05
CA SER A 23 -7.34 -9.33 7.73
C SER A 23 -6.04 -9.23 6.94
N ALA A 24 -5.95 -10.15 5.98
CA ALA A 24 -4.93 -10.40 4.98
C ALA A 24 -4.61 -9.20 4.05
N GLY A 25 -5.52 -8.22 4.01
CA GLY A 25 -5.49 -7.19 2.97
C GLY A 25 -5.16 -5.77 3.41
N SER A 26 -5.48 -4.83 2.51
CA SER A 26 -5.11 -3.42 2.56
C SER A 26 -6.16 -2.52 3.21
N GLN A 27 -7.29 -3.08 3.68
CA GLN A 27 -8.52 -2.38 4.10
C GLN A 27 -8.34 -1.06 4.89
N ALA A 28 -9.29 -0.14 4.67
CA ALA A 28 -9.34 1.18 5.27
C ALA A 28 -9.50 1.15 6.81
N ASN A 29 -10.50 0.42 7.30
CA ASN A 29 -10.93 0.46 8.71
C ASN A 29 -10.22 -0.60 9.57
N LYS A 30 -8.91 -0.45 9.75
CA LYS A 30 -8.16 -1.27 10.72
C LYS A 30 -8.15 -0.61 12.10
N VAL A 31 -8.11 -1.44 13.14
CA VAL A 31 -7.90 -0.97 14.51
C VAL A 31 -6.48 -0.38 14.61
N ALA A 32 -6.38 0.83 15.16
CA ALA A 32 -5.11 1.51 15.37
C ALA A 32 -4.22 0.72 16.34
N MET A 33 -2.93 0.57 15.98
CA MET A 33 -1.92 -0.08 16.82
C MET A 33 -1.03 0.91 17.59
N HIS A 34 -1.17 2.20 17.29
CA HIS A 34 -0.43 3.30 17.91
C HIS A 34 -1.43 4.29 18.49
N GLU A 35 -0.98 5.10 19.46
CA GLU A 35 -1.82 6.16 20.02
C GLU A 35 -2.21 7.18 18.92
N PRO A 36 -3.44 7.68 18.90
CA PRO A 36 -3.91 8.63 17.88
C PRO A 36 -2.97 9.81 17.66
N GLU A 37 -2.44 10.40 18.75
CA GLU A 37 -1.53 11.55 18.68
C GLU A 37 -0.22 11.21 17.97
N GLN A 38 0.26 9.97 18.11
CA GLN A 38 1.48 9.51 17.46
C GLN A 38 1.26 9.36 15.95
N ILE A 39 0.07 8.88 15.55
CA ILE A 39 -0.34 8.77 14.15
C ILE A 39 -0.48 10.16 13.54
N VAL A 40 -1.16 11.08 14.22
CA VAL A 40 -1.33 12.47 13.78
C VAL A 40 0.02 13.16 13.60
N HIS A 41 0.90 13.06 14.60
CA HIS A 41 2.23 13.68 14.52
C HIS A 41 3.07 13.08 13.37
N PHE A 42 3.05 11.76 13.22
CA PHE A 42 3.79 11.09 12.15
C PHE A 42 3.24 11.47 10.77
N ALA A 43 1.92 11.42 10.58
CA ALA A 43 1.27 11.86 9.35
C ALA A 43 1.64 13.30 9.01
N LYS A 44 1.63 14.21 10.01
CA LYS A 44 2.00 15.60 9.81
C LYS A 44 3.46 15.78 9.41
N ASN A 45 4.35 14.96 9.95
CA ASN A 45 5.76 14.97 9.56
C ASN A 45 5.97 14.53 8.11
N VAL A 46 5.23 13.51 7.65
CA VAL A 46 5.27 13.08 6.23
C VAL A 46 4.78 14.20 5.31
N GLU A 47 3.68 14.87 5.67
CA GLU A 47 3.18 16.03 4.92
C GLU A 47 4.20 17.17 4.87
N LYS A 48 4.78 17.54 6.02
CA LYS A 48 5.79 18.60 6.11
C LYS A 48 7.03 18.27 5.28
N TYR A 49 7.48 17.02 5.31
CA TYR A 49 8.57 16.57 4.46
C TYR A 49 8.22 16.77 2.98
N ALA A 50 7.10 16.22 2.50
CA ALA A 50 6.68 16.34 1.11
C ALA A 50 6.53 17.81 0.67
N ALA A 51 5.91 18.65 1.51
CA ALA A 51 5.74 20.07 1.27
C ALA A 51 7.08 20.82 1.22
N SER A 52 8.03 20.50 2.11
CA SER A 52 9.37 21.10 2.09
C SER A 52 10.16 20.81 0.82
N GLN A 53 9.83 19.70 0.14
CA GLN A 53 10.40 19.31 -1.15
C GLN A 53 9.59 19.85 -2.35
N GLY A 54 8.55 20.66 -2.10
CA GLY A 54 7.68 21.22 -3.13
C GLY A 54 6.78 20.18 -3.84
N ALA A 55 6.53 19.03 -3.22
CA ALA A 55 5.74 17.97 -3.83
C ALA A 55 4.26 18.34 -3.89
N ARG A 56 3.72 18.56 -5.09
CA ARG A 56 2.28 18.75 -5.32
C ARG A 56 1.56 17.41 -5.52
N ALA A 57 2.28 16.40 -6.01
CA ALA A 57 1.82 15.02 -6.00
C ALA A 57 3.01 14.09 -5.67
N PHE A 58 2.77 13.03 -4.92
CA PHE A 58 3.82 12.04 -4.61
C PHE A 58 3.22 10.66 -4.32
N ILE A 59 4.06 9.62 -4.42
CA ILE A 59 3.66 8.26 -4.05
C ILE A 59 3.99 8.06 -2.58
N ILE A 60 3.00 7.60 -1.81
CA ILE A 60 3.12 7.34 -0.38
C ILE A 60 2.87 5.86 -0.10
N ALA A 61 3.61 5.29 0.85
CA ALA A 61 3.44 3.90 1.26
C ALA A 61 3.52 3.71 2.77
N ARG A 62 2.74 2.78 3.31
CA ARG A 62 2.68 2.44 4.75
C ARG A 62 3.01 0.98 5.02
N VAL A 63 3.51 0.72 6.23
CA VAL A 63 3.75 -0.62 6.76
C VAL A 63 2.54 -1.04 7.58
N GLY A 64 1.62 -1.80 6.98
CA GLY A 64 0.38 -2.26 7.63
C GLY A 64 0.48 -3.65 8.27
N ARG A 65 1.67 -4.28 8.24
CA ARG A 65 1.94 -5.57 8.89
C ARG A 65 3.36 -5.67 9.45
N PRO A 66 3.60 -6.56 10.42
CA PRO A 66 4.94 -6.88 10.87
C PRO A 66 5.83 -7.37 9.73
N GLN A 67 7.05 -6.83 9.64
CA GLN A 67 8.01 -7.18 8.60
C GLN A 67 8.34 -8.68 8.54
N LYS A 68 8.31 -9.37 9.68
CA LYS A 68 8.55 -10.81 9.80
C LYS A 68 7.51 -11.67 9.06
N ASP A 69 6.32 -11.12 8.81
CA ASP A 69 5.21 -11.81 8.15
C ASP A 69 5.20 -11.54 6.64
N LEU A 70 6.07 -10.64 6.15
CA LEU A 70 6.13 -10.25 4.74
C LEU A 70 7.14 -11.11 3.95
N PRO A 71 6.85 -11.42 2.68
CA PRO A 71 7.82 -12.06 1.81
C PRO A 71 9.11 -11.24 1.66
N LYS A 72 10.24 -11.93 1.53
CA LYS A 72 11.54 -11.27 1.33
C LYS A 72 11.49 -10.30 0.15
N GLY A 73 11.89 -9.06 0.39
CA GLY A 73 11.91 -7.98 -0.60
C GLY A 73 10.67 -7.08 -0.57
N ILE A 74 9.65 -7.40 0.22
CA ILE A 74 8.45 -6.58 0.43
C ILE A 74 8.53 -5.93 1.83
N ARG A 75 8.39 -4.61 1.90
CA ARG A 75 8.46 -3.83 3.15
C ARG A 75 7.17 -3.07 3.43
N PHE A 76 6.63 -2.42 2.41
CA PHE A 76 5.37 -1.70 2.49
C PHE A 76 4.24 -2.60 2.00
N THR A 77 3.09 -2.51 2.67
CA THR A 77 1.92 -3.36 2.37
C THR A 77 0.83 -2.60 1.64
N HIS A 78 0.94 -1.28 1.55
CA HIS A 78 -0.04 -0.45 0.89
C HIS A 78 0.64 0.81 0.34
N THR A 79 0.23 1.21 -0.86
CA THR A 79 0.79 2.30 -1.65
C THR A 79 -0.35 3.09 -2.29
N ALA A 80 -0.21 4.41 -2.37
CA ALA A 80 -1.20 5.33 -2.91
C ALA A 80 -0.54 6.58 -3.50
N VAL A 81 -1.36 7.46 -4.10
CA VAL A 81 -0.92 8.79 -4.57
C VAL A 81 -1.48 9.87 -3.67
N ALA A 82 -0.61 10.68 -3.11
CA ALA A 82 -0.96 11.88 -2.35
C ALA A 82 -0.97 13.09 -3.28
N LEU A 83 -2.03 13.89 -3.23
CA LEU A 83 -2.22 15.11 -4.02
C LEU A 83 -2.42 16.29 -3.08
N TYR A 84 -1.62 17.33 -3.24
CA TYR A 84 -1.83 18.58 -2.52
C TYR A 84 -3.09 19.27 -3.06
N SER A 85 -4.08 19.45 -2.19
CA SER A 85 -5.38 19.98 -2.56
C SER A 85 -5.90 20.96 -1.52
N ASP A 86 -6.92 21.69 -1.95
CA ASP A 86 -7.88 22.32 -1.08
C ASP A 86 -8.75 21.25 -0.41
N ILE A 87 -8.91 21.33 0.91
CA ILE A 87 -9.69 20.41 1.74
C ILE A 87 -10.73 21.23 2.46
N THR A 88 -12.00 20.88 2.28
CA THR A 88 -13.11 21.47 3.03
C THR A 88 -13.30 20.69 4.32
N LEU A 89 -13.15 21.35 5.47
CA LEU A 89 -13.43 20.79 6.78
C LEU A 89 -14.95 20.76 7.05
N ASP A 90 -15.36 20.04 8.10
CA ASP A 90 -16.77 19.86 8.48
C ASP A 90 -17.49 21.19 8.78
N ASP A 91 -16.76 22.22 9.18
CA ASP A 91 -17.26 23.58 9.43
C ASP A 91 -17.29 24.48 8.17
N GLY A 92 -16.88 23.94 7.02
CA GLY A 92 -16.80 24.65 5.75
C GLY A 92 -15.49 25.43 5.53
N GLU A 93 -14.54 25.40 6.48
CA GLU A 93 -13.23 26.01 6.31
C GLU A 93 -12.43 25.30 5.21
N MET A 94 -11.79 26.08 4.33
CA MET A 94 -10.89 25.56 3.31
C MET A 94 -9.45 25.58 3.81
N VAL A 95 -8.89 24.40 4.06
CA VAL A 95 -7.48 24.24 4.44
C VAL A 95 -6.69 23.60 3.31
N LYS A 96 -5.39 23.87 3.26
CA LYS A 96 -4.49 23.18 2.33
C LYS A 96 -3.89 21.94 3.00
N GLY A 97 -3.92 20.82 2.31
CA GLY A 97 -3.31 19.58 2.78
C GLY A 97 -3.18 18.56 1.66
N TYR A 98 -2.85 17.32 2.02
CA TYR A 98 -2.79 16.23 1.04
C TYR A 98 -4.03 15.34 1.12
N ALA A 99 -4.74 15.18 0.01
CA ALA A 99 -5.69 14.11 -0.18
C ALA A 99 -4.97 12.87 -0.72
N ILE A 100 -5.23 11.70 -0.13
CA ILE A 100 -4.58 10.45 -0.48
C ILE A 100 -5.55 9.59 -1.28
N TYR A 101 -5.24 9.35 -2.55
CA TYR A 101 -6.05 8.57 -3.47
C TYR A 101 -5.61 7.11 -3.41
N ASN A 102 -6.42 6.29 -2.74
CA ASN A 102 -6.13 4.90 -2.42
C ASN A 102 -7.03 3.95 -3.22
N LEU A 103 -6.55 2.71 -3.33
CA LEU A 103 -7.39 1.55 -3.61
C LEU A 103 -7.31 0.61 -2.40
N TYR A 104 -8.45 0.33 -1.79
CA TYR A 104 -8.55 -0.60 -0.66
C TYR A 104 -9.31 -1.84 -1.04
N GLN A 105 -8.94 -2.96 -0.43
CA GLN A 105 -9.80 -4.13 -0.40
C GLN A 105 -11.11 -3.80 0.34
N LYS A 106 -12.24 -4.29 -0.18
CA LYS A 106 -13.55 -4.13 0.46
C LYS A 106 -13.66 -4.98 1.72
N SER A 107 -14.35 -4.44 2.73
CA SER A 107 -14.69 -5.22 3.93
C SER A 107 -15.76 -6.24 3.58
N GLY A 108 -15.62 -7.49 4.04
CA GLY A 108 -16.56 -8.58 3.74
C GLY A 108 -16.44 -9.21 2.34
N GLU A 109 -15.87 -8.50 1.36
CA GLU A 109 -15.64 -8.99 -0.01
C GLU A 109 -14.12 -8.94 -0.32
N LEU A 110 -13.40 -9.96 0.16
CA LEU A 110 -11.94 -9.95 0.17
C LEU A 110 -11.29 -10.04 -1.23
N ASP A 111 -12.03 -10.52 -2.23
CA ASP A 111 -11.61 -10.56 -3.63
C ASP A 111 -12.03 -9.30 -4.41
N LYS A 112 -12.53 -8.27 -3.72
CA LYS A 112 -12.95 -7.00 -4.31
C LYS A 112 -12.22 -5.81 -3.71
N SER A 113 -12.17 -4.73 -4.48
CA SER A 113 -11.56 -3.47 -4.09
C SER A 113 -12.43 -2.26 -4.42
N GLN A 114 -12.12 -1.14 -3.80
CA GLN A 114 -12.78 0.15 -4.01
C GLN A 114 -11.77 1.29 -3.91
N LEU A 115 -12.04 2.37 -4.64
CA LEU A 115 -11.28 3.61 -4.51
C LEU A 115 -11.79 4.40 -3.30
N VAL A 116 -10.85 4.92 -2.51
CA VAL A 116 -11.14 5.74 -1.32
C VAL A 116 -10.18 6.90 -1.28
N THR A 117 -10.68 8.08 -0.95
CA THR A 117 -9.84 9.25 -0.66
C THR A 117 -9.73 9.41 0.84
N ASP A 118 -8.52 9.33 1.36
CA ASP A 118 -8.18 9.48 2.78
C ASP A 118 -7.47 10.83 3.00
N TYR A 119 -7.35 11.24 4.26
CA TYR A 119 -6.32 12.19 4.67
C TYR A 119 -5.10 11.44 5.25
N PRO A 120 -3.96 12.12 5.45
CA PRO A 120 -2.72 11.45 5.87
C PRO A 120 -2.87 10.70 7.20
N VAL A 121 -3.70 11.21 8.11
CA VAL A 121 -4.00 10.54 9.39
C VAL A 121 -4.73 9.21 9.17
N ASP A 122 -5.77 9.20 8.34
CA ASP A 122 -6.53 7.98 8.00
C ASP A 122 -5.64 6.97 7.26
N PHE A 123 -4.80 7.47 6.35
CA PHE A 123 -3.82 6.65 5.66
C PHE A 123 -2.81 6.01 6.63
N PHE A 124 -2.45 6.60 7.75
CA PHE A 124 -1.55 5.95 8.71
C PHE A 124 -2.28 5.24 9.86
N TRP A 125 -3.60 5.31 9.92
CA TRP A 125 -4.40 4.71 11.00
C TRP A 125 -4.17 3.20 11.15
N GLY A 126 -4.12 2.50 10.02
CA GLY A 126 -3.86 1.05 9.95
C GLY A 126 -2.38 0.65 9.94
N ALA A 127 -1.45 1.56 10.29
CA ALA A 127 -0.02 1.27 10.25
C ALA A 127 0.42 0.38 11.44
N ASN A 128 1.11 -0.71 11.13
CA ASN A 128 1.81 -1.52 12.13
C ASN A 128 3.10 -0.83 12.59
N GLN A 129 3.82 -0.17 11.68
CA GLN A 129 5.01 0.63 12.00
C GLN A 129 4.86 2.02 11.40
N LEU A 130 5.19 3.05 12.18
CA LEU A 130 5.23 4.45 11.73
C LEU A 130 6.51 4.71 10.93
N ASN A 131 6.54 4.12 9.72
CA ASN A 131 7.54 4.36 8.68
C ASN A 131 6.79 4.60 7.36
N ALA A 132 7.23 5.59 6.59
CA ALA A 132 6.58 5.96 5.34
C ALA A 132 7.56 5.82 4.18
N GLY A 133 7.12 5.17 3.11
CA GLY A 133 7.79 5.26 1.81
C GLY A 133 7.30 6.51 1.10
N VAL A 134 8.22 7.35 0.61
CA VAL A 134 7.88 8.54 -0.17
C VAL A 134 8.68 8.52 -1.47
N ILE A 135 8.01 8.61 -2.61
CA ILE A 135 8.62 8.87 -3.92
C ILE A 135 8.05 10.17 -4.44
N ILE A 136 8.91 11.15 -4.69
CA ILE A 136 8.55 12.43 -5.28
C ILE A 136 8.89 12.36 -6.77
N PRO A 137 7.89 12.33 -7.68
CA PRO A 137 8.12 12.38 -9.11
C PRO A 137 8.74 13.72 -9.54
N THR A 138 9.30 13.79 -10.75
CA THR A 138 9.69 15.07 -11.35
C THR A 138 8.50 16.02 -11.47
N PRO A 139 8.70 17.36 -11.51
CA PRO A 139 7.61 18.32 -11.59
C PRO A 139 6.60 18.07 -12.74
N ASP A 140 7.10 17.60 -13.89
CA ASP A 140 6.27 17.23 -15.04
C ASP A 140 5.43 15.99 -14.74
N MET A 141 6.03 14.95 -14.14
CA MET A 141 5.30 13.76 -13.72
C MET A 141 4.26 14.05 -12.64
N GLN A 142 4.56 14.94 -11.70
CA GLN A 142 3.58 15.40 -10.72
C GLN A 142 2.39 16.07 -11.42
N THR A 143 2.65 16.95 -12.39
CA THR A 143 1.59 17.63 -13.18
C THR A 143 0.71 16.63 -13.89
N ARG A 144 1.29 15.57 -14.48
CA ARG A 144 0.52 14.53 -15.16
C ARG A 144 -0.26 13.65 -14.20
N LEU A 145 0.28 13.32 -13.02
CA LEU A 145 -0.47 12.60 -11.98
C LEU A 145 -1.64 13.42 -11.44
N ILE A 146 -1.45 14.73 -11.27
CA ILE A 146 -2.53 15.66 -10.91
C ILE A 146 -3.64 15.59 -11.97
N ASP A 147 -3.31 15.62 -13.26
CA ASP A 147 -4.29 15.46 -14.34
C ASP A 147 -5.03 14.12 -14.27
N ILE A 148 -4.32 13.00 -14.08
CA ILE A 148 -4.93 11.67 -13.97
C ILE A 148 -6.00 11.64 -12.88
N ILE A 149 -5.74 12.25 -11.73
CA ILE A 149 -6.66 12.26 -10.59
C ILE A 149 -7.79 13.27 -10.79
N THR A 150 -7.46 14.51 -11.12
CA THR A 150 -8.43 15.62 -11.19
C THR A 150 -9.41 15.49 -12.36
N THR A 151 -9.04 14.76 -13.41
CA THR A 151 -9.93 14.43 -14.53
C THR A 151 -10.67 13.10 -14.37
N GLY A 152 -10.52 12.43 -13.22
CA GLY A 152 -11.18 11.15 -12.92
C GLY A 152 -10.65 9.95 -13.71
N LYS A 153 -9.53 10.09 -14.43
CA LYS A 153 -8.89 8.99 -15.17
C LYS A 153 -8.40 7.89 -14.23
N ASN A 154 -8.03 8.21 -12.99
CA ASN A 154 -7.72 7.20 -11.98
C ASN A 154 -8.87 6.19 -11.80
N ALA A 155 -10.13 6.62 -11.80
CA ALA A 155 -11.27 5.73 -11.69
C ALA A 155 -11.43 4.80 -12.91
N GLN A 156 -11.06 5.28 -14.11
CA GLN A 156 -11.08 4.46 -15.33
C GLN A 156 -10.05 3.32 -15.30
N LEU A 157 -8.99 3.47 -14.50
CA LEU A 157 -7.92 2.48 -14.34
C LEU A 157 -8.23 1.44 -13.24
N HIS A 158 -9.35 1.58 -12.53
CA HIS A 158 -9.70 0.68 -11.44
C HIS A 158 -10.26 -0.64 -11.97
N ASN A 159 -9.60 -1.74 -11.62
CA ASN A 159 -10.17 -3.08 -11.71
C ASN A 159 -10.58 -3.51 -10.30
N GLU A 160 -11.87 -3.77 -10.13
CA GLU A 160 -12.44 -4.14 -8.85
C GLU A 160 -11.91 -5.49 -8.33
N ASN A 161 -11.60 -6.43 -9.23
CA ASN A 161 -11.16 -7.78 -8.85
C ASN A 161 -9.78 -7.72 -8.21
N TYR A 162 -9.69 -8.17 -6.96
CA TYR A 162 -8.56 -7.89 -6.10
C TYR A 162 -7.73 -9.13 -5.78
N SER A 163 -6.41 -8.95 -5.72
CA SER A 163 -5.55 -9.83 -4.93
C SER A 163 -4.34 -9.10 -4.41
N VAL A 164 -3.97 -9.34 -3.15
CA VAL A 164 -2.77 -8.74 -2.52
C VAL A 164 -1.49 -8.96 -3.36
N ILE A 165 -1.42 -10.02 -4.16
CA ILE A 165 -0.26 -10.37 -4.98
C ILE A 165 -0.55 -10.35 -6.50
N ALA A 166 -1.51 -9.53 -6.94
CA ALA A 166 -1.89 -9.38 -8.35
C ALA A 166 -0.69 -9.26 -9.30
N ASN A 167 -0.83 -9.84 -10.49
CA ASN A 167 0.14 -9.88 -11.56
C ASN A 167 0.08 -8.59 -12.38
N PRO A 168 1.07 -7.69 -12.27
CA PRO A 168 1.02 -6.41 -12.98
C PRO A 168 1.17 -6.52 -14.50
N MET A 169 1.46 -7.72 -15.00
CA MET A 169 1.64 -7.99 -16.43
C MET A 169 0.33 -8.23 -17.17
N ASN A 170 -0.81 -8.27 -16.47
CA ASN A 170 -2.13 -8.41 -17.10
C ASN A 170 -3.16 -7.58 -16.33
N SER A 171 -4.42 -7.65 -16.76
CA SER A 171 -5.53 -6.87 -16.20
C SER A 171 -6.58 -7.73 -15.48
N GLN A 172 -6.26 -8.96 -15.09
CA GLN A 172 -7.24 -9.87 -14.48
C GLN A 172 -7.58 -9.46 -13.03
N LEU A 173 -6.56 -9.09 -12.26
CA LEU A 173 -6.66 -8.67 -10.87
C LEU A 173 -5.87 -7.37 -10.67
N GLN A 174 -6.14 -6.65 -9.58
CA GLN A 174 -5.40 -5.45 -9.22
C GLN A 174 -5.23 -5.35 -7.70
N ASN A 175 -4.18 -4.69 -7.26
CA ASN A 175 -4.04 -4.22 -5.88
C ASN A 175 -3.67 -2.73 -5.83
N CYS A 176 -3.59 -2.17 -4.63
CA CYS A 176 -3.25 -0.77 -4.42
C CYS A 176 -1.96 -0.30 -5.11
N THR A 177 -0.95 -1.17 -5.12
CA THR A 177 0.35 -0.81 -5.67
C THR A 177 0.35 -0.96 -7.19
N GLU A 178 -0.35 -1.95 -7.74
CA GLU A 178 -0.60 -2.05 -9.18
C GLU A 178 -1.45 -0.89 -9.70
N HIS A 179 -2.51 -0.50 -9.00
CA HIS A 179 -3.30 0.67 -9.38
C HIS A 179 -2.46 1.95 -9.40
N THR A 180 -1.55 2.10 -8.43
CA THR A 180 -0.57 3.19 -8.44
C THR A 180 0.36 3.11 -9.66
N LEU A 181 0.82 1.92 -10.04
CA LEU A 181 1.61 1.71 -11.26
C LEU A 181 0.81 2.05 -12.52
N ASP A 182 -0.47 1.67 -12.59
CA ASP A 182 -1.34 1.96 -13.73
C ASP A 182 -1.57 3.47 -13.87
N MET A 183 -1.79 4.20 -12.76
CA MET A 183 -1.83 5.68 -12.75
C MET A 183 -0.51 6.31 -13.23
N LEU A 184 0.64 5.76 -12.79
CA LEU A 184 1.95 6.23 -13.22
C LEU A 184 2.17 5.99 -14.71
N ASN A 185 1.85 4.81 -15.22
CA ASN A 185 1.96 4.51 -16.64
C ASN A 185 0.98 5.35 -17.47
N ALA A 186 -0.24 5.57 -16.98
CA ALA A 186 -1.19 6.48 -17.64
C ALA A 186 -0.64 7.91 -17.72
N ALA A 187 0.03 8.40 -16.67
CA ALA A 187 0.71 9.69 -16.69
C ALA A 187 1.94 9.70 -17.63
N ILE A 188 2.74 8.63 -17.67
CA ILE A 188 3.93 8.53 -18.53
C ILE A 188 3.53 8.51 -20.01
N TYR A 189 2.60 7.63 -20.38
CA TYR A 189 2.21 7.34 -21.76
C TYR A 189 0.98 8.13 -22.22
N GLN A 190 0.38 8.93 -21.33
CA GLN A 190 -0.76 9.81 -21.60
C GLN A 190 -1.97 9.08 -22.22
N THR A 191 -2.28 7.90 -21.69
CA THR A 191 -3.35 7.00 -22.16
C THR A 191 -4.02 6.30 -20.99
N THR A 192 -5.29 5.96 -21.11
CA THR A 192 -6.02 5.07 -20.18
C THR A 192 -6.38 3.73 -20.83
N ASP A 193 -5.85 3.45 -22.03
CA ASP A 193 -5.98 2.16 -22.68
C ASP A 193 -5.24 1.09 -21.87
N ILE A 194 -6.00 0.21 -21.20
CA ILE A 194 -5.46 -0.81 -20.31
C ILE A 194 -4.55 -1.79 -21.05
N ASP A 195 -4.87 -2.18 -22.29
CA ASP A 195 -4.05 -3.13 -23.04
C ASP A 195 -2.71 -2.50 -23.40
N GLN A 196 -2.71 -1.22 -23.80
CA GLN A 196 -1.48 -0.46 -24.02
C GLN A 196 -0.67 -0.32 -22.73
N LEU A 197 -1.31 0.00 -21.59
CA LEU A 197 -0.63 0.14 -20.31
C LEU A 197 0.00 -1.17 -19.85
N LYS A 198 -0.67 -2.31 -20.01
CA LYS A 198 -0.10 -3.62 -19.65
C LYS A 198 1.02 -4.04 -20.61
N ALA A 199 0.93 -3.73 -21.90
CA ALA A 199 2.03 -3.94 -22.84
C ALA A 199 3.28 -3.12 -22.46
N ASN A 200 3.09 -1.87 -22.04
CA ASN A 200 4.17 -1.02 -21.55
C ASN A 200 4.75 -1.57 -20.23
N THR A 201 3.91 -2.03 -19.31
CA THR A 201 4.36 -2.68 -18.06
C THR A 201 5.23 -3.90 -18.35
N GLN A 202 4.82 -4.78 -19.28
CA GLN A 202 5.60 -5.95 -19.69
C GLN A 202 6.98 -5.58 -20.27
N THR A 203 7.07 -4.45 -20.98
CA THR A 203 8.29 -4.02 -21.66
C THR A 203 9.26 -3.29 -20.73
N TYR A 204 8.74 -2.40 -19.88
CA TYR A 204 9.57 -1.40 -19.20
C TYR A 204 9.66 -1.56 -17.68
N PHE A 205 8.72 -2.28 -17.07
CA PHE A 205 8.62 -2.46 -15.63
C PHE A 205 9.14 -3.83 -15.17
N THR A 206 9.86 -3.86 -14.05
CA THR A 206 10.33 -5.10 -13.44
C THR A 206 9.65 -5.32 -12.08
N PRO A 207 8.74 -6.31 -11.96
CA PRO A 207 8.00 -6.54 -10.73
C PRO A 207 8.85 -7.24 -9.68
N GLN A 208 8.45 -7.14 -8.41
CA GLN A 208 9.11 -7.84 -7.32
C GLN A 208 8.66 -9.29 -7.29
N ARG A 209 9.61 -10.20 -7.46
CA ARG A 209 9.41 -11.63 -7.23
C ARG A 209 9.01 -11.90 -5.78
N VAL A 210 7.91 -12.62 -5.58
CA VAL A 210 7.45 -13.03 -4.25
C VAL A 210 8.14 -14.34 -3.87
N HIS A 211 9.08 -14.27 -2.93
CA HIS A 211 9.87 -15.43 -2.48
C HIS A 211 9.14 -16.18 -1.36
N THR A 212 8.13 -16.95 -1.75
CA THR A 212 7.40 -17.85 -0.86
C THR A 212 7.01 -19.10 -1.64
N SER A 213 6.82 -20.23 -0.98
CA SER A 213 6.40 -21.45 -1.68
C SER A 213 4.96 -21.29 -2.15
N ARG A 214 4.66 -21.75 -3.38
CA ARG A 214 3.29 -21.76 -3.91
C ARG A 214 2.33 -22.51 -2.99
N PHE A 215 2.82 -23.57 -2.33
CA PHE A 215 2.05 -24.31 -1.35
C PHE A 215 1.67 -23.47 -0.12
N LYS A 216 2.59 -22.64 0.41
CA LYS A 216 2.29 -21.72 1.53
C LYS A 216 1.33 -20.60 1.10
N LEU A 217 1.45 -20.11 -0.14
CA LEU A 217 0.49 -19.16 -0.70
C LEU A 217 -0.88 -19.79 -0.93
N MET A 218 -0.94 -21.02 -1.44
CA MET A 218 -2.18 -21.73 -1.72
C MET A 218 -2.89 -22.15 -0.42
N PHE A 219 -2.16 -22.57 0.61
CA PHE A 219 -2.73 -22.78 1.95
C PHE A 219 -3.21 -21.46 2.57
N GLY A 220 -2.47 -20.37 2.39
CA GLY A 220 -2.92 -19.03 2.79
C GLY A 220 -4.17 -18.58 2.04
N ALA A 221 -4.23 -18.82 0.73
CA ALA A 221 -5.34 -18.52 -0.18
C ALA A 221 -6.59 -19.36 0.08
N MET A 222 -6.42 -20.64 0.43
CA MET A 222 -7.53 -21.51 0.84
C MET A 222 -8.09 -21.15 2.23
N LEU A 223 -7.33 -20.40 3.03
CA LEU A 223 -7.73 -19.91 4.34
C LEU A 223 -8.15 -18.42 4.32
N GLN A 224 -7.86 -17.68 3.25
CA GLN A 224 -8.15 -16.26 3.08
C GLN A 224 -8.38 -15.90 1.60
N ASP A 225 -9.59 -15.41 1.27
CA ASP A 225 -10.02 -15.09 -0.09
C ASP A 225 -9.28 -13.90 -0.74
N ASP A 226 -8.31 -13.29 -0.06
CA ASP A 226 -7.60 -12.10 -0.53
C ASP A 226 -6.28 -12.36 -1.25
N VAL A 227 -5.80 -13.61 -1.21
CA VAL A 227 -4.57 -14.05 -1.86
C VAL A 227 -4.95 -15.07 -2.93
N THR A 228 -4.74 -14.74 -4.20
CA THR A 228 -4.88 -15.69 -5.30
C THR A 228 -3.73 -15.53 -6.28
N THR A 229 -3.39 -16.61 -6.97
CA THR A 229 -2.34 -16.64 -7.99
C THR A 229 -2.89 -17.08 -9.35
N LYS A 230 -4.22 -16.99 -9.51
CA LYS A 230 -4.93 -17.45 -10.71
C LYS A 230 -4.52 -16.69 -11.98
N ASP A 231 -4.04 -15.47 -11.80
CA ASP A 231 -3.53 -14.58 -12.85
C ASP A 231 -2.02 -14.75 -13.10
N HIS A 232 -1.36 -15.72 -12.44
CA HIS A 232 0.04 -16.11 -12.70
C HIS A 232 0.12 -17.49 -13.38
N THR A 233 0.75 -17.55 -14.54
CA THR A 233 1.07 -18.82 -15.23
C THR A 233 2.38 -19.45 -14.75
N GLY A 234 3.20 -18.69 -14.02
CA GLY A 234 4.55 -19.10 -13.63
C GLY A 234 4.95 -18.62 -12.25
N LYS A 235 6.15 -18.04 -12.16
CA LYS A 235 6.67 -17.57 -10.88
C LYS A 235 5.93 -16.30 -10.46
N VAL A 236 5.42 -16.28 -9.23
CA VAL A 236 4.64 -15.15 -8.69
C VAL A 236 5.52 -13.90 -8.55
N ALA A 237 5.05 -12.80 -9.12
CA ALA A 237 5.63 -11.48 -9.00
C ALA A 237 4.51 -10.44 -8.93
N THR A 238 4.74 -9.37 -8.18
CA THR A 238 3.76 -8.30 -7.98
C THR A 238 4.44 -6.94 -7.92
N THR A 239 3.67 -5.87 -8.10
CA THR A 239 4.16 -4.50 -7.92
C THR A 239 4.34 -4.21 -6.43
N THR A 240 5.48 -3.61 -6.09
CA THR A 240 5.80 -3.11 -4.75
C THR A 240 6.22 -1.65 -4.82
N PHE A 241 6.12 -0.93 -3.70
CA PHE A 241 6.67 0.42 -3.58
C PHE A 241 8.13 0.50 -4.07
N ARG A 242 8.96 -0.49 -3.71
CA ARG A 242 10.37 -0.55 -4.14
C ARG A 242 10.51 -0.69 -5.65
N SER A 243 9.74 -1.57 -6.30
CA SER A 243 9.80 -1.72 -7.76
C SER A 243 9.30 -0.46 -8.48
N ILE A 244 8.31 0.26 -7.91
CA ILE A 244 7.92 1.58 -8.43
C ILE A 244 9.06 2.58 -8.30
N ALA A 245 9.70 2.67 -7.13
CA ALA A 245 10.82 3.57 -6.90
C ALA A 245 11.97 3.30 -7.89
N GLN A 246 12.31 2.03 -8.11
CA GLN A 246 13.32 1.62 -9.08
C GLN A 246 12.91 1.93 -10.52
N TYR A 247 11.64 1.74 -10.88
CA TYR A 247 11.12 2.05 -12.20
C TYR A 247 11.23 3.53 -12.51
N LEU A 248 10.76 4.39 -11.60
CA LEU A 248 10.84 5.84 -11.79
C LEU A 248 12.29 6.34 -11.77
N ALA A 249 13.14 5.80 -10.90
CA ALA A 249 14.57 6.14 -10.90
C ALA A 249 15.28 5.71 -12.19
N LYS A 250 14.96 4.53 -12.75
CA LYS A 250 15.58 4.01 -13.98
C LYS A 250 15.36 4.92 -15.19
N TYR A 251 14.23 5.64 -15.24
CA TYR A 251 13.87 6.52 -16.35
C TYR A 251 13.90 8.00 -15.96
N ASP A 252 14.58 8.35 -14.86
CA ASP A 252 14.73 9.74 -14.38
C ASP A 252 13.40 10.47 -14.15
N LEU A 253 12.37 9.72 -13.72
CA LEU A 253 11.01 10.21 -13.46
C LEU A 253 10.75 10.51 -11.98
N ALA A 254 11.71 10.25 -11.09
CA ALA A 254 11.66 10.61 -9.67
C ALA A 254 12.81 11.54 -9.29
N SER A 255 12.50 12.64 -8.61
CA SER A 255 13.52 13.52 -8.02
C SER A 255 14.04 12.97 -6.71
N GLN A 256 13.19 12.30 -5.93
CA GLN A 256 13.55 11.70 -4.64
C GLN A 256 12.78 10.39 -4.40
N SER A 257 13.43 9.48 -3.68
CA SER A 257 12.81 8.26 -3.16
C SER A 257 13.44 7.95 -1.81
N VAL A 258 12.65 8.06 -0.75
CA VAL A 258 13.14 7.95 0.63
C VAL A 258 12.22 7.09 1.48
N ILE A 259 12.74 6.70 2.64
CA ILE A 259 11.95 6.16 3.74
C ILE A 259 12.09 7.11 4.92
N LEU A 260 10.94 7.54 5.43
CA LEU A 260 10.85 8.36 6.62
C LEU A 260 10.63 7.47 7.84
N GLY A 261 11.39 7.74 8.90
CA GLY A 261 11.20 7.16 10.22
C GLY A 261 10.07 7.85 10.98
N ARG A 262 9.74 7.30 12.15
CA ARG A 262 8.65 7.78 13.03
C ARG A 262 8.72 9.27 13.40
N ASP A 263 9.91 9.83 13.45
CA ASP A 263 10.17 11.24 13.74
C ASP A 263 10.09 12.14 12.50
N GLY A 264 9.79 11.58 11.32
CA GLY A 264 9.77 12.30 10.06
C GLY A 264 11.12 12.44 9.37
N GLN A 265 12.19 11.92 9.97
CA GLN A 265 13.52 12.01 9.38
C GLN A 265 13.73 10.98 8.29
N VAL A 266 14.54 11.33 7.30
CA VAL A 266 14.96 10.41 6.24
C VAL A 266 15.91 9.39 6.84
N VAL A 267 15.45 8.15 6.99
CA VAL A 267 16.27 7.03 7.51
C VAL A 267 16.95 6.26 6.39
N GLU A 268 16.36 6.22 5.20
CA GLU A 268 16.97 5.59 4.02
C GLU A 268 16.66 6.38 2.75
N VAL A 269 17.62 6.37 1.81
CA VAL A 269 17.49 6.97 0.48
C VAL A 269 17.71 5.89 -0.57
N LEU A 270 16.95 5.94 -1.67
CA LEU A 270 17.21 5.08 -2.81
C LEU A 270 18.50 5.51 -3.50
N PHE A 271 19.53 4.64 -3.46
CA PHE A 271 20.76 4.80 -4.21
C PHE A 271 20.93 3.64 -5.19
N GLY A 272 20.97 3.95 -6.48
CA GLY A 272 20.89 2.96 -7.54
C GLY A 272 19.61 2.12 -7.43
N SER A 273 19.74 0.83 -7.15
CA SER A 273 18.59 -0.10 -7.02
C SER A 273 18.25 -0.48 -5.58
N LYS A 274 18.85 0.15 -4.57
CA LYS A 274 18.67 -0.23 -3.16
C LYS A 274 18.45 1.00 -2.29
N PHE A 275 17.60 0.83 -1.29
CA PHE A 275 17.54 1.78 -0.18
C PHE A 275 18.75 1.55 0.72
N VAL A 276 19.45 2.63 1.04
CA VAL A 276 20.66 2.65 1.88
C VAL A 276 20.40 3.61 3.04
N THR A 277 20.89 3.27 4.23
CA THR A 277 20.76 4.11 5.42
C THR A 277 21.31 5.51 5.15
N SER A 278 20.53 6.53 5.52
CA SER A 278 20.94 7.92 5.43
C SER A 278 22.10 8.20 6.38
N ALA A 279 23.16 8.86 5.89
CA ALA A 279 24.34 9.20 6.70
C ALA A 279 24.02 10.14 7.88
N ALA A 280 22.83 10.75 7.90
CA ALA A 280 22.38 11.70 8.91
C ALA A 280 22.23 11.11 10.34
N ASN A 281 22.24 9.78 10.52
CA ASN A 281 22.16 9.14 11.84
C ASN A 281 23.51 8.63 12.38
N SER A 282 24.64 9.12 11.85
CA SER A 282 25.99 8.70 12.28
C SER A 282 26.62 9.67 13.30
N SER A 283 25.81 10.33 14.14
CA SER A 283 26.31 11.22 15.18
C SER A 283 25.30 11.33 16.32
N ILE A 284 25.43 10.44 17.31
CA ILE A 284 25.46 10.68 18.77
C ILE A 284 25.86 9.34 19.41
#